data_AF-A0A2Z5ZMR7-F1
#
_entry.id   AF-A0A2Z5ZMR7-F1
#
_cell.length_a   1.000
_cell.length_b   1.000
_cell.length_c   1.000
_cell.angle_alpha   90.00
_cell.angle_beta   90.00
_cell.angle_gamma   90.00
#
_symmetry.space_group_name_H-M   'P 1'
#
loop_
_entity.id
_entity.type
_entity.pdbx_description
1 polymer ?
#
loop_
_entity_poly.entity_id
_entity_poly.type
_entity_poly.pdbx_seq_one_letter_code
_entity_poly.pdbx_strand_id
1 'polypeptide(L)' 'MKKGDVHQAVIVRTSYPVRRPDGSAIRFDKNAAVLINKQQEPIGTRIFGPVVRELRARKFMKIISLAPEVL' A
#
# COMPACT_ATOMS: atom_id res chain seq x y z
N MET A 1 -1.54 2.01 19.04
CA MET A 1 -0.16 2.44 18.71
C MET A 1 0.20 3.62 19.56
N LYS A 2 1.35 3.57 20.21
CA LYS A 2 1.87 4.67 21.02
C LYS A 2 2.93 5.43 20.23
N LYS A 3 3.07 6.71 20.56
CA LYS A 3 4.13 7.54 19.98
C LYS A 3 5.49 6.95 20.38
N GLY A 4 6.32 6.62 19.39
CA GLY A 4 7.64 6.02 19.59
C GLY A 4 7.74 4.53 19.23
N ASP A 5 6.62 3.85 18.96
CA ASP A 5 6.64 2.43 18.59
C ASP A 5 7.16 2.22 17.16
N VAL A 6 8.16 1.36 16.99
CA VAL A 6 8.71 1.00 15.67
C VAL A 6 7.86 -0.11 15.03
N HIS A 7 7.38 0.13 13.81
CA HIS A 7 6.55 -0.80 13.05
C HIS A 7 7.05 -0.97 11.62
N GLN A 8 6.75 -2.12 11.03
CA GLN A 8 6.93 -2.32 9.59
C GLN A 8 5.76 -1.72 8.82
N ALA A 9 6.04 -1.23 7.62
CA ALA A 9 5.06 -0.59 6.76
C ALA A 9 5.28 -0.96 5.30
N VAL A 10 4.19 -1.02 4.55
CA VAL A 10 4.18 -1.20 3.10
C VAL A 10 3.73 0.10 2.47
N ILE A 11 4.53 0.62 1.55
CA ILE A 11 4.17 1.83 0.79
C ILE A 11 3.08 1.47 -0.22
N VAL A 12 1.97 2.20 -0.20
CA VAL A 12 0.81 1.97 -1.07
C VAL A 12 0.61 3.06 -2.11
N ARG A 13 1.11 4.28 -1.85
CA ARG A 13 1.09 5.41 -2.80
C ARG A 13 2.42 6.13 -2.79
N THR A 14 2.90 6.49 -3.97
CA THR A 14 4.12 7.27 -4.18
C THR A 14 3.87 8.44 -5.12
N SER A 15 4.45 9.58 -4.77
CA SER A 15 4.55 10.76 -5.64
C SER A 15 5.51 10.55 -6.79
N TYR A 16 6.56 9.76 -6.56
CA TYR A 16 7.44 9.30 -7.62
C TYR A 16 6.69 8.31 -8.53
N PRO A 17 6.80 8.46 -9.87
CA PRO A 17 6.11 7.60 -10.82
C PRO A 17 6.68 6.18 -10.82
N VAL A 18 5.80 5.19 -10.73
CA VAL A 18 6.12 3.77 -10.88
C VAL A 18 5.83 3.36 -12.32
N ARG A 19 6.85 2.84 -13.02
CA ARG A 19 6.70 2.31 -14.38
C ARG A 19 6.19 0.87 -14.34
N ARG A 20 5.21 0.58 -15.19
CA ARG A 20 4.62 -0.75 -15.37
C ARG A 20 5.19 -1.45 -16.59
N PRO A 21 5.11 -2.80 -16.63
CA PRO A 21 5.60 -3.58 -17.77
C PRO A 21 4.84 -3.31 -19.07
N ASP A 22 3.62 -2.78 -19.00
CA ASP A 22 2.83 -2.34 -20.16
C ASP A 22 3.27 -0.96 -20.70
N GLY A 23 4.29 -0.34 -20.11
CA GLY A 23 4.80 0.98 -20.49
C GLY A 23 4.06 2.16 -19.85
N SER A 24 2.94 1.91 -19.16
CA SER A 24 2.24 2.96 -18.41
C SER A 24 3.00 3.35 -17.14
N ALA A 25 2.74 4.55 -16.62
CA ALA A 25 3.27 5.00 -15.34
C ALA A 25 2.13 5.45 -14.43
N ILE A 26 2.21 5.07 -13.15
CA ILE A 26 1.28 5.53 -12.12
C ILE A 26 1.99 6.44 -11.12
N ARG A 27 1.36 7.55 -10.76
CA ARG A 27 1.81 8.46 -9.69
C ARG A 27 0.62 8.95 -8.89
N PHE A 28 0.85 9.28 -7.63
CA PHE A 28 -0.16 9.86 -6.74
C PHE A 28 0.27 11.24 -6.27
N ASP A 29 -0.66 12.06 -5.82
CA ASP A 29 -0.32 13.39 -5.30
C ASP A 29 0.39 13.31 -3.94
N LYS A 30 0.09 12.27 -3.14
CA LYS A 30 0.62 12.11 -1.78
C LYS A 30 1.18 10.71 -1.54
N ASN A 31 2.26 10.65 -0.78
CA ASN A 31 2.83 9.41 -0.29
C ASN A 31 1.95 8.83 0.83
N ALA A 32 1.76 7.51 0.84
CA ALA A 32 1.04 6.81 1.91
C ALA A 32 1.59 5.41 2.13
N ALA A 33 1.51 4.95 3.38
CA ALA A 33 1.93 3.60 3.78
C ALA A 33 0.91 2.97 4.72
N VAL A 34 0.82 1.65 4.68
CA VAL A 34 -0.02 0.82 5.56
C VAL A 34 0.89 0.04 6.49
N LEU A 35 0.59 0.10 7.78
CA LEU A 35 1.36 -0.63 8.79
C LEU A 35 1.01 -2.11 8.79
N ILE A 36 2.03 -2.94 8.90
CA ILE A 36 1.92 -4.39 8.86
C ILE A 36 2.55 -5.04 10.09
N ASN A 37 2.05 -6.22 10.42
CA ASN A 37 2.66 -7.11 11.42
C ASN A 37 3.78 -7.95 10.80
N LYS A 38 4.43 -8.78 11.62
CA LYS A 38 5.50 -9.70 11.19
C LYS A 38 5.01 -10.77 10.20
N GLN A 39 3.70 -11.00 10.13
CA GLN A 39 3.03 -11.93 9.22
C GLN A 39 2.60 -11.25 7.91
N GLN A 40 3.04 -10.01 7.64
CA GLN A 40 2.70 -9.22 6.46
C GLN A 40 1.21 -8.88 6.32
N GLU A 41 0.48 -8.90 7.43
CA GLU A 41 -0.94 -8.55 7.48
C GLU A 41 -1.11 -7.11 7.99
N PRO A 42 -2.11 -6.37 7.47
CA PRO A 42 -2.36 -5.01 7.94
C PRO A 42 -2.80 -5.02 9.41
N ILE A 43 -2.25 -4.12 10.21
CA ILE A 43 -2.65 -3.93 11.62
C ILE A 43 -4.03 -3.27 11.70
N GLY A 44 -4.40 -2.49 10.68
CA GLY A 44 -5.70 -1.82 10.58
C GLY A 44 -6.76 -2.66 9.86
N THR A 45 -8.02 -2.35 10.12
CA THR A 45 -9.18 -3.03 9.50
C THR A 45 -9.75 -2.31 8.27
N ARG A 46 -9.26 -1.11 7.95
CA ARG A 46 -9.73 -0.30 6.80
C ARG A 46 -8.57 0.44 6.15
N ILE A 47 -8.64 0.60 4.84
CA ILE A 47 -7.66 1.37 4.05
C ILE A 47 -8.38 2.56 3.42
N PHE A 48 -7.72 3.72 3.45
CA PHE A 48 -8.26 4.95 2.89
C PHE A 48 -7.58 5.32 1.57
N GLY A 49 -8.41 5.57 0.56
CA GLY A 49 -8.00 5.96 -0.78
C GLY A 49 -7.49 4.80 -1.63
N PRO A 50 -7.10 5.10 -2.88
CA PRO A 50 -6.69 4.08 -3.84
C PRO A 50 -5.35 3.45 -3.47
N VAL A 51 -5.16 2.21 -3.89
CA VAL A 51 -3.90 1.45 -3.77
C VAL A 51 -3.44 0.94 -5.13
N VAL A 52 -2.14 0.69 -5.25
CA VAL A 52 -1.54 0.16 -6.48
C VAL A 52 -1.74 -1.35 -6.64
N ARG A 53 -2.07 -1.80 -7.85
CA ARG A 53 -2.24 -3.24 -8.18
C ARG A 53 -0.97 -4.08 -8.00
N GLU A 54 0.19 -3.44 -7.98
CA GLU A 54 1.53 -4.01 -7.78
C GLU A 54 1.65 -4.76 -6.45
N LEU A 55 0.84 -4.40 -5.46
CA LEU A 55 0.76 -5.11 -4.18
C LEU A 55 0.32 -6.58 -4.33
N ARG A 56 -0.37 -6.92 -5.43
CA ARG A 56 -0.83 -8.28 -5.72
C ARG A 56 0.34 -9.21 -5.99
N ALA A 57 1.30 -8.76 -6.80
CA ALA A 57 2.50 -9.52 -7.13
C ALA A 57 3.37 -9.78 -5.88
N ARG A 58 3.29 -8.88 -4.90
CA ARG A 58 4.02 -8.97 -3.62
C ARG A 58 3.25 -9.67 -2.50
N LYS A 59 2.13 -10.35 -2.82
CA LYS A 59 1.30 -11.14 -1.89
C LYS A 59 0.59 -10.35 -0.78
N PHE A 60 0.41 -9.04 -0.92
CA PHE A 60 -0.36 -8.22 0.03
C PHE A 60 -1.86 -8.20 -0.27
N MET A 61 -2.46 -9.38 -0.44
CA MET A 61 -3.86 -9.52 -0.86
C MET A 61 -4.85 -8.89 0.11
N LYS A 62 -4.63 -9.02 1.42
CA LYS A 62 -5.50 -8.41 2.45
C LYS A 62 -5.58 -6.89 2.33
N ILE A 63 -4.48 -6.23 1.94
CA ILE A 63 -4.45 -4.77 1.73
C ILE A 63 -5.30 -4.41 0.51
N ILE A 64 -5.21 -5.18 -0.57
CA ILE A 64 -6.01 -4.96 -1.77
C ILE A 64 -7.50 -5.17 -1.50
N SER A 65 -7.85 -6.23 -0.76
CA SER A 65 -9.26 -6.55 -0.44
C SER A 65 -9.94 -5.50 0.44
N LEU A 66 -9.19 -4.81 1.30
CA LEU A 66 -9.72 -3.77 2.19
C LEU A 66 -9.71 -2.37 1.57
N ALA A 67 -9.11 -2.21 0.39
CA ALA A 67 -9.00 -0.92 -0.27
C ALA A 67 -10.29 -0.58 -1.05
N PRO A 68 -10.71 0.69 -1.06
CA PRO A 68 -11.90 1.12 -1.81
C PRO A 68 -11.71 1.05 -3.32
N GLU A 69 -10.48 1.23 -3.80
CA GLU A 69 -10.16 1.26 -5.23
C GLU A 69 -8.73 0.78 -5.48
N VAL A 70 -8.50 0.12 -6.62
CA VAL A 70 -7.21 -0.44 -7.02
C VAL A 70 -6.85 0.08 -8.41
N LEU A 71 -5.69 0.75 -8.51
CA LEU A 71 -5.20 1.40 -9.72
C LEU A 71 -3.95 0.74 -10.30
#